data_AF-A0A353LW27-F1
#
_entry.id   AF-A0A353LW27-F1
#
_cell.length_a   1.000
_cell.length_b   1.000
_cell.length_c   1.000
_cell.angle_alpha   90.00
_cell.angle_beta   90.00
_cell.angle_gamma   90.00
#
_symmetry.space_group_name_H-M   'P 1'
#
loop_
_entity.id
_entity.type
_entity.pdbx_description
1 polymer ?
#
loop_
_entity_poly.entity_id
_entity_poly.type
_entity_poly.pdbx_seq_one_letter_code
_entity_poly.pdbx_strand_id
1 'polypeptide(L)' 'DNRRNSDDSCYPDVGFVPRKNLVGRALFIYWPLNQIAPLKIPPVLEGIEVQP' A
#
# COMPACT_ATOMS: atom_id res chain seq x y z
N ASP A 1 -4.73 -1.69 -5.25
CA ASP A 1 -5.15 -0.79 -6.35
C ASP A 1 -5.64 -1.53 -7.59
N ASN A 2 -4.87 -2.49 -8.14
CA ASN A 2 -5.28 -3.27 -9.31
C ASN A 2 -6.18 -4.47 -8.94
N ARG A 3 -7.42 -4.22 -8.50
CA ARG A 3 -8.28 -5.26 -7.88
C ARG A 3 -8.49 -6.52 -8.70
N ARG A 4 -8.61 -6.42 -10.03
CA ARG A 4 -8.87 -7.59 -10.89
C ARG A 4 -7.64 -8.46 -11.15
N ASN A 5 -6.45 -7.99 -10.77
CA ASN A 5 -5.18 -8.63 -11.10
C ASN A 5 -4.20 -8.46 -9.94
N SER A 6 -4.69 -8.75 -8.74
CA SER A 6 -3.94 -8.69 -7.50
C SER A 6 -4.40 -9.85 -6.63
N ASP A 7 -3.48 -10.76 -6.31
CA ASP A 7 -3.74 -11.84 -5.35
C ASP A 7 -3.56 -11.26 -3.94
N ASP A 8 -4.61 -10.58 -3.47
CA ASP A 8 -4.66 -9.96 -2.14
C ASP A 8 -5.40 -10.83 -1.12
N SER A 9 -5.51 -10.35 0.11
CA SER A 9 -6.13 -11.10 1.21
C SER A 9 -7.61 -11.43 1.01
N CYS A 10 -8.27 -10.89 -0.02
CA CYS A 10 -9.64 -11.28 -0.37
C CYS A 10 -9.70 -12.70 -0.95
N TYR A 11 -8.58 -13.22 -1.45
CA TYR A 11 -8.49 -14.54 -2.04
C TYR A 11 -8.23 -15.63 -0.97
N PRO A 12 -9.01 -16.74 -0.97
CA PRO A 12 -8.92 -17.76 0.08
C PRO A 12 -7.57 -18.47 0.21
N ASP A 13 -6.80 -18.53 -0.87
CA ASP A 13 -5.47 -19.13 -0.95
C ASP A 13 -4.34 -18.21 -0.44
N VAL A 14 -4.61 -16.91 -0.30
CA VAL A 14 -3.66 -15.91 0.25
C VAL A 14 -3.96 -15.61 1.72
N GLY A 15 -5.19 -15.19 2.03
CA GLY A 15 -5.64 -14.88 3.39
C GLY A 15 -4.93 -13.70 4.08
N PHE A 16 -5.00 -13.64 5.42
CA PHE A 16 -4.41 -12.56 6.21
C PHE A 16 -2.89 -12.70 6.37
N VAL A 17 -2.17 -11.56 6.31
CA VAL A 17 -0.71 -11.52 6.48
C VAL A 17 -0.33 -11.38 7.97
N PRO A 18 0.50 -12.27 8.54
CA PRO A 18 1.01 -12.12 9.90
C PRO A 18 1.85 -10.85 10.09
N ARG A 19 1.67 -10.13 11.21
CA ARG A 19 2.37 -8.86 11.50
C ARG A 19 3.90 -8.97 11.42
N LYS A 20 4.48 -10.11 11.80
CA LYS A 20 5.93 -10.37 11.74
C LYS A 20 6.51 -10.35 10.32
N ASN A 21 5.67 -10.50 9.30
CA ASN A 21 6.08 -10.48 7.90
C ASN A 21 6.08 -9.05 7.31
N LEU A 22 5.63 -8.04 8.07
CA LEU A 22 5.66 -6.65 7.63
C LEU A 22 7.08 -6.10 7.74
N VAL A 23 7.66 -5.70 6.61
CA VAL A 23 9.02 -5.13 6.54
C VAL A 23 9.00 -3.62 6.77
N GLY A 24 8.02 -2.90 6.23
CA GLY A 24 7.95 -1.44 6.32
C GLY A 24 6.82 -0.82 5.49
N ARG A 25 6.89 0.50 5.29
CA ARG A 25 5.94 1.29 4.48
C ARG A 25 6.64 1.92 3.28
N ALA A 26 5.93 2.09 2.16
CA ALA A 26 6.42 2.83 1.02
C ALA A 26 6.47 4.34 1.34
N LEU A 27 7.59 5.00 1.00
CA LEU A 27 7.82 6.43 1.27
C LEU A 27 8.18 7.24 0.02
N PHE A 28 8.69 6.59 -1.03
CA PHE A 28 9.20 7.24 -2.23
C PHE A 28 8.83 6.46 -3.49
N ILE A 29 8.50 7.20 -4.54
CA ILE A 29 8.37 6.71 -5.91
C ILE A 29 9.75 6.93 -6.55
N TYR A 30 10.40 5.85 -6.97
CA TYR A 30 11.74 5.93 -7.55
C TYR A 30 11.74 5.85 -9.09
N TRP A 31 10.61 5.46 -9.70
CA TRP A 31 10.49 5.27 -11.15
C TRP A 31 9.09 5.62 -11.66
N PRO A 32 8.93 6.14 -12.89
CA PRO A 32 9.99 6.55 -13.84
C PRO A 32 10.81 7.75 -13.36
N LEU A 33 12.00 7.96 -13.94
CA LEU A 33 12.95 8.99 -13.47
C LEU A 33 12.36 10.41 -13.43
N ASN A 34 11.45 10.72 -14.36
CA ASN A 34 10.74 12.00 -14.40
C ASN A 34 9.58 12.10 -13.38
N GLN A 35 9.35 11.07 -12.58
CA GLN A 35 8.31 10.98 -11.55
C GLN A 35 8.88 10.62 -10.17
N ILE A 36 10.19 10.78 -9.98
CA ILE A 36 10.81 10.59 -8.66
C ILE A 36 10.22 11.61 -7.69
N ALA A 37 9.56 11.12 -6.63
CA ALA A 37 8.85 11.97 -5.68
C ALA A 37 8.60 11.25 -4.34
N PRO A 38 8.39 11.99 -3.24
CA PRO A 38 7.81 11.42 -2.02
C PRO A 38 6.40 10.87 -2.28
N LEU A 39 6.09 9.69 -1.72
CA LEU A 39 4.75 9.13 -1.78
C LEU A 39 3.83 9.95 -0.87
N LYS A 40 2.79 10.54 -1.45
CA LYS A 40 1.80 11.36 -0.73
C LYS A 40 0.54 10.55 -0.45
N ILE A 41 -0.10 10.83 0.68
CA ILE A 41 -1.41 10.29 0.98
C ILE A 41 -2.41 10.95 0.01
N PRO A 42 -3.25 10.18 -0.70
CA PRO A 42 -4.29 10.75 -1.55
C PRO A 42 -5.25 11.64 -0.74
N PRO A 43 -5.74 12.76 -1.29
CA PRO A 43 -6.63 13.68 -0.56
C PRO A 43 -7.87 13.00 0.04
N VAL A 44 -8.39 11.98 -0.64
CA VAL A 44 -9.55 11.19 -0.16
C VAL A 44 -9.30 10.46 1.17
N LEU A 45 -8.03 10.30 1.58
CA LEU A 45 -7.63 9.60 2.81
C LEU A 45 -7.10 10.54 3.90
N GLU A 46 -7.02 11.85 3.67
CA GLU A 46 -6.41 12.82 4.61
C GLU A 46 -7.13 12.92 5.96
N GLY A 47 -8.42 12.56 6.03
CA GLY A 47 -9.24 12.63 7.24
C GLY A 47 -9.46 11.31 7.97
N ILE A 48 -8.79 10.23 7.57
CA ILE A 48 -8.93 8.93 8.24
C ILE A 48 -7.96 8.88 9.42
N GLU A 49 -8.48 8.94 10.65
CA GLU A 49 -7.69 8.69 11.85
C GLU A 49 -7.20 7.23 11.84
N VAL A 50 -5.89 7.05 11.72
CA VAL A 50 -5.26 5.74 11.84
C VAL A 50 -5.20 5.39 13.32
N GLN A 51 -6.14 4.56 13.77
CA GLN A 51 -6.10 4.00 15.12
C GLN A 51 -4.82 3.15 15.30
N PRO A 52 -4.00 3.40 16.35
CA PRO A 52 -2.69 2.79 16.53
C PRO A 52 -2.72 1.28 16.81
#